data_AF-A0A3N5Q0J0-F1
#
_entry.id   AF-A0A3N5Q0J0-F1
#
_cell.length_a   1.000
_cell.length_b   1.000
_cell.length_c   1.000
_cell.angle_alpha   90.00
_cell.angle_beta   90.00
_cell.angle_gamma   90.00
#
_symmetry.space_group_name_H-M   'P 1'
#
loop_
_entity.id
_entity.type
_entity.pdbx_description
1 polymer ?
#
loop_
_entity_poly.entity_id
_entity_poly.type
_entity_poly.pdbx_seq_one_letter_code
_entity_poly.pdbx_strand_id
1 'polypeptide(L)' 'MENEQTTSLRDRVIEALHTVYDPEIPVDIYDLGLIYEVHTALDGGVFILMTLTTPNCPSAQSLPAEVERAARAVDGVTD' A
#
# COMPACT_ATOMS: atom_id res chain seq x y z
N MET A 1 23.67 -0.54 16.30
CA MET A 1 22.27 -0.97 16.11
C MET A 1 21.44 0.28 16.23
N GLU A 2 21.43 1.11 15.20
CA GLU A 2 20.78 2.42 15.26
C GLU A 2 20.08 2.64 13.93
N ASN A 3 18.81 2.30 13.90
CA ASN A 3 17.89 2.89 12.95
C ASN A 3 16.85 3.58 13.83
N GLU A 4 17.20 4.78 14.32
CA GLU A 4 16.21 5.78 14.74
C GLU A 4 15.38 6.09 13.49
N GLN A 5 14.32 5.31 13.29
CA GLN A 5 13.38 5.51 12.20
C GLN A 5 12.64 6.80 12.48
N THR A 6 13.16 7.90 11.94
CA THR A 6 12.31 9.02 11.55
C THR A 6 11.27 8.41 10.63
N THR A 7 10.08 8.09 11.16
CA THR A 7 9.01 7.41 10.40
C THR A 7 8.73 8.25 9.16
N SER A 8 9.25 7.80 8.03
CA SER A 8 9.13 8.53 6.78
C SER A 8 7.69 8.41 6.28
N LEU A 9 7.26 9.29 5.37
CA LEU A 9 5.94 9.17 4.74
C LEU A 9 5.77 7.76 4.15
N ARG A 10 6.85 7.21 3.57
CA ARG A 10 6.91 5.84 3.07
C ARG A 10 6.57 4.81 4.14
N ASP A 11 7.20 4.88 5.32
CA ASP A 11 6.96 3.90 6.38
C ASP A 11 5.51 3.94 6.87
N ARG A 12 4.93 5.15 6.97
CA ARG A 12 3.51 5.33 7.32
C ARG A 12 2.58 4.76 6.26
N VAL A 13 2.91 4.93 4.97
CA VAL A 13 2.18 4.31 3.86
C VAL A 13 2.28 2.79 3.96
N ILE A 14 3.46 2.23 4.17
CA ILE A 14 3.66 0.77 4.32
C ILE A 14 2.80 0.23 5.48
N GLU A 15 2.79 0.91 6.62
CA GLU A 15 1.94 0.55 7.76
C GLU A 15 0.45 0.58 7.39
N ALA A 16 0.00 1.57 6.62
CA ALA A 16 -1.37 1.60 6.11
C ALA A 16 -1.67 0.45 5.14
N LEU A 17 -0.71 0.04 4.30
CA LEU A 17 -0.88 -1.09 3.39
C LEU A 17 -1.04 -2.43 4.12
N HIS A 18 -0.42 -2.60 5.29
CA HIS A 18 -0.64 -3.78 6.14
C HIS A 18 -2.07 -3.89 6.70
N THR A 19 -2.85 -2.80 6.66
CA THR A 19 -4.28 -2.82 7.06
C THR A 19 -5.20 -3.33 5.94
N VAL A 20 -4.66 -3.50 4.73
CA VAL A 20 -5.39 -4.02 3.57
C VAL A 20 -5.11 -5.51 3.42
N TYR A 21 -6.16 -6.31 3.46
CA TYR A 21 -6.11 -7.77 3.39
C TYR A 21 -6.72 -8.27 2.10
N ASP A 22 -6.17 -9.36 1.55
CA ASP A 22 -6.75 -10.01 0.38
C ASP A 22 -8.11 -10.67 0.73
N PRO A 23 -9.16 -10.50 -0.09
CA PRO A 23 -10.48 -11.04 0.20
C PRO A 23 -10.58 -12.56 0.02
N GLU A 24 -9.67 -13.16 -0.75
CA GLU A 24 -9.59 -14.61 -0.95
C GLU A 24 -8.68 -15.27 0.09
N ILE A 25 -7.62 -14.58 0.52
CA ILE A 25 -6.66 -15.05 1.52
C ILE A 25 -6.54 -13.99 2.62
N PRO A 26 -6.92 -14.26 3.88
CA PRO A 26 -6.93 -13.27 4.97
C PRO A 26 -5.52 -12.97 5.50
N VAL A 27 -4.63 -12.52 4.62
CA VAL A 27 -3.25 -12.11 4.84
C VAL A 27 -3.10 -10.74 4.21
N ASP A 28 -2.23 -9.91 4.77
CA ASP A 28 -2.03 -8.57 4.24
C ASP A 28 -1.32 -8.61 2.89
N ILE A 29 -1.67 -7.66 2.03
CA ILE A 29 -1.17 -7.63 0.65
C ILE A 29 0.34 -7.35 0.57
N TYR A 30 0.93 -6.79 1.62
CA TYR A 30 2.34 -6.43 1.67
C TYR A 30 3.19 -7.68 1.96
N ASP A 31 2.85 -8.44 3.00
CA ASP A 31 3.48 -9.71 3.38
C ASP A 31 3.20 -10.82 2.36
N LEU A 32 2.03 -10.77 1.70
CA LEU A 32 1.72 -11.66 0.58
C LEU A 32 2.66 -11.42 -0.62
N GLY A 33 3.33 -10.28 -0.67
CA GLY A 33 4.23 -9.90 -1.76
C GLY A 33 3.50 -9.42 -3.01
N LEU A 34 2.27 -8.91 -2.87
CA LEU A 34 1.55 -8.27 -3.97
C LEU A 34 2.10 -6.87 -4.25
N ILE A 35 2.67 -6.20 -3.25
CA ILE A 35 3.34 -4.92 -3.39
C ILE A 35 4.80 -5.16 -3.77
N TYR A 36 5.19 -4.70 -4.96
CA TYR A 36 6.58 -4.74 -5.41
C TYR A 36 7.39 -3.56 -4.92
N GLU A 37 6.79 -2.36 -4.95
CA GLU A 37 7.53 -1.15 -4.68
C GLU A 37 6.60 -0.04 -4.16
N VAL A 38 7.13 0.78 -3.25
CA VAL A 38 6.46 1.96 -2.70
C VAL A 38 7.44 3.13 -2.79
N HIS A 39 7.10 4.13 -3.59
CA HIS A 39 7.82 5.38 -3.72
C HIS A 39 6.99 6.53 -3.19
N THR A 40 7.62 7.44 -2.47
CA THR A 40 6.98 8.67 -1.98
C THR A 40 7.75 9.87 -2.50
N ALA A 41 7.04 10.79 -3.12
CA ALA A 41 7.57 12.06 -3.59
C ALA A 41 7.51 13.12 -2.47
N LEU A 42 8.31 14.18 -2.63
CA LEU A 42 8.43 15.26 -1.64
C LEU A 42 7.17 16.15 -1.55
N ASP A 43 6.33 16.14 -2.58
CA ASP A 43 5.05 16.84 -2.67
C ASP A 43 3.88 16.06 -2.06
N GLY A 44 4.14 14.87 -1.52
CA GLY A 44 3.13 13.98 -0.95
C GLY A 44 2.54 12.99 -1.94
N GLY A 45 3.02 12.93 -3.19
CA GLY A 45 2.61 11.90 -4.15
C GLY A 45 3.13 10.52 -3.74
N VAL A 46 2.28 9.50 -3.80
CA VAL A 46 2.63 8.13 -3.44
C VAL A 46 2.42 7.20 -4.64
N PHE A 47 3.49 6.56 -5.07
CA PHE A 47 3.44 5.56 -6.15
C PHE A 47 3.63 4.17 -5.58
N ILE A 48 2.62 3.32 -5.75
CA ILE A 48 2.62 1.93 -5.29
C ILE A 48 2.56 1.03 -6.52
N LEU A 49 3.60 0.23 -6.71
CA LEU A 49 3.63 -0.81 -7.74
C LEU A 49 3.13 -2.11 -7.12
N MET A 50 2.04 -2.64 -7.65
CA MET A 50 1.46 -3.91 -7.19
C MET A 50 1.11 -4.83 -8.36
N THR A 51 1.05 -6.14 -8.08
CA THR A 51 0.50 -7.13 -8.99
C THR A 51 -0.92 -7.48 -8.59
N LEU A 52 -1.79 -7.65 -9.58
CA LEU A 52 -3.14 -8.17 -9.37
C LEU A 52 -3.19 -9.59 -9.89
N THR A 53 -3.54 -10.52 -9.01
CA THR A 53 -3.86 -11.89 -9.37
C THR A 53 -5.17 -11.91 -10.15
N THR A 54 -5.04 -12.17 -11.45
CA THR A 54 -6.12 -12.41 -12.44
C THR A 54 -6.89 -11.17 -12.96
N PRO A 55 -6.77 -10.83 -14.26
CA PRO A 55 -7.44 -9.68 -14.88
C PRO A 55 -8.98 -9.81 -15.05
N ASN A 56 -9.58 -10.91 -14.61
CA ASN A 56 -10.96 -11.28 -14.92
C ASN A 56 -11.88 -11.49 -13.70
N CYS A 57 -11.43 -11.14 -12.49
CA CYS A 57 -12.26 -11.25 -11.28
C CYS A 57 -12.88 -9.89 -10.90
N PRO A 58 -14.20 -9.79 -10.62
CA PRO A 58 -14.81 -8.53 -10.20
C PRO A 58 -14.20 -7.94 -8.91
N SER A 59 -13.58 -8.78 -8.07
CA SER A 59 -12.85 -8.38 -6.86
C SER A 59 -11.47 -7.75 -7.14
N ALA A 60 -10.91 -7.92 -8.34
CA ALA A 60 -9.62 -7.33 -8.70
C ALA A 60 -9.68 -5.79 -8.84
N GLN A 61 -10.89 -5.21 -8.91
CA GLN A 61 -11.08 -3.76 -8.91
C GLN A 61 -11.20 -3.15 -7.52
N SER A 62 -11.58 -3.94 -6.49
CA SER A 62 -11.74 -3.40 -5.13
C SER A 62 -10.41 -3.27 -4.40
N LEU A 63 -9.46 -4.18 -4.64
CA LEU A 63 -8.16 -4.17 -3.95
C LEU A 63 -7.35 -2.89 -4.25
N PRO A 64 -7.18 -2.44 -5.50
CA PRO A 64 -6.46 -1.19 -5.79
C PRO A 64 -7.14 0.04 -5.17
N ALA A 65 -8.47 0.09 -5.19
CA ALA A 65 -9.22 1.20 -4.58
C ALA A 65 -9.09 1.20 -3.05
N GLU A 66 -8.97 0.03 -2.43
CA GLU A 66 -8.77 -0.10 -0.99
C GLU A 66 -7.34 0.28 -0.58
N VAL A 67 -6.34 -0.14 -1.36
CA VAL A 67 -4.96 0.31 -1.27
C VAL A 67 -4.84 1.82 -1.38
N GLU A 68 -5.46 2.40 -2.41
CA GLU A 68 -5.46 3.85 -2.62
C GLU A 68 -6.10 4.58 -1.43
N ARG A 69 -7.26 4.12 -0.95
CA ARG A 69 -7.91 4.72 0.22
C ARG A 69 -7.07 4.61 1.49
N ALA A 70 -6.44 3.47 1.73
CA ALA A 70 -5.57 3.27 2.89
C ALA A 70 -4.34 4.19 2.82
N ALA A 71 -3.69 4.29 1.66
CA ALA A 71 -2.56 5.19 1.46
C ALA A 71 -2.98 6.67 1.58
N ARG A 72 -4.10 7.08 0.97
CA ARG A 72 -4.63 8.46 1.08
C ARG A 72 -5.08 8.83 2.49
N ALA A 73 -5.36 7.87 3.36
CA ALA A 73 -5.68 8.14 4.77
C ALA A 73 -4.45 8.53 5.60
N VAL A 74 -3.23 8.37 5.07
CA VAL A 74 -1.99 8.76 5.75
C VAL A 74 -1.76 10.26 5.62
N ASP A 75 -1.61 10.97 6.74
CA ASP A 75 -1.34 12.41 6.69
C ASP A 75 -0.05 12.72 5.94
N GLY A 76 -0.14 13.59 4.94
CA GLY A 76 0.97 13.97 4.08
C GLY A 76 0.92 13.31 2.71
N VAL A 77 0.01 12.35 2.48
CA VAL A 77 -0.31 11.86 1.14
C VAL A 77 -1.27 12.85 0.47
N THR A 78 -0.90 13.31 -0.72
CA THR A 78 -1.68 14.27 -1.51
C THR A 78 -2.25 13.62 -2.77
N ASP A 79 -1.59 12.60 -3.31
CA ASP A 79 -2.03 11.81 -4.47
C ASP A 79 -1.71 10.32 -4.31
#